data_AF-A0A6M8BGW8-F1
#
_entry.id   AF-A0A6M8BGW8-F1
#
_cell.length_a   1.000
_cell.length_b   1.000
_cell.length_c   1.000
_cell.angle_alpha   90.00
_cell.angle_beta   90.00
_cell.angle_gamma   90.00
#
_symmetry.space_group_name_H-M   'P 1'
#
loop_
_entity.id
_entity.type
_entity.pdbx_description
1 polymer ?
#
loop_
_entity_poly.entity_id
_entity_poly.type
_entity_poly.pdbx_seq_one_letter_code
_entity_poly.pdbx_strand_id
1 'polypeptide(L)' 'MNVMQSPITRQYAIAQAALEHAVYFLELGADTKAATYFQFAAQNFQGIAKMLIEQETRRSHLDSREG' A
#
# COMPACT_ATOMS: atom_id res chain seq x y z
N MET A 1 -15.12 4.46 20.30
CA MET A 1 -15.10 3.34 19.33
C MET A 1 -13.79 3.41 18.58
N ASN A 2 -12.89 2.44 18.77
CA ASN A 2 -11.64 2.36 18.00
C ASN A 2 -11.99 1.72 16.65
N VAL A 3 -12.22 2.53 15.61
CA VAL A 3 -12.40 2.02 14.26
C VAL A 3 -11.03 1.53 13.80
N MET A 4 -10.75 0.24 13.97
CA MET A 4 -9.53 -0.33 13.40
C MET A 4 -9.53 -0.05 11.90
N GLN A 5 -8.58 0.79 11.45
CA GLN A 5 -8.42 1.09 10.03
C GLN A 5 -8.22 -0.22 9.26
N SER A 6 -8.90 -0.35 8.13
CA SER A 6 -8.70 -1.47 7.22
C SER A 6 -7.20 -1.64 6.94
N PRO A 7 -6.67 -2.88 6.87
CA PRO A 7 -5.27 -3.12 6.51
C PRO A 7 -4.83 -2.39 5.24
N ILE A 8 -5.74 -2.24 4.26
CA ILE A 8 -5.51 -1.46 3.04
C ILE A 8 -5.31 0.03 3.36
N THR A 9 -6.21 0.64 4.14
CA THR A 9 -6.12 2.05 4.52
C THR A 9 -4.83 2.34 5.28
N ARG A 10 -4.43 1.45 6.20
CA ARG A 10 -3.18 1.60 6.94
C ARG A 10 -1.95 1.50 6.03
N GLN A 11 -1.88 0.49 5.16
CA GLN A 11 -0.75 0.35 4.22
C GLN A 11 -0.67 1.53 3.25
N TYR A 12 -1.82 2.06 2.82
CA TYR A 12 -1.86 3.23 1.94
C TYR A 12 -1.23 4.45 2.61
N ALA A 13 -1.63 4.74 3.86
CA ALA A 13 -1.06 5.86 4.62
C ALA A 13 0.45 5.71 4.84
N ILE A 14 0.92 4.49 5.13
CA ILE A 14 2.35 4.20 5.27
C ILE A 14 3.09 4.42 3.95
N ALA A 15 2.53 3.94 2.84
CA ALA A 15 3.13 4.10 1.51
C ALA A 15 3.21 5.56 1.08
N GLN A 16 2.17 6.35 1.36
CA GLN A 16 2.15 7.78 1.08
C GLN A 16 3.22 8.53 1.87
N ALA A 17 3.32 8.29 3.19
CA ALA A 17 4.35 8.92 4.02
C ALA A 17 5.77 8.54 3.54
N ALA A 18 5.96 7.30 3.09
CA ALA A 18 7.23 6.86 2.52
C ALA A 18 7.56 7.60 1.21
N LEU A 19 6.59 7.85 0.33
CA LEU A 19 6.79 8.66 -0.88
C LEU A 19 7.20 10.10 -0.56
N GLU A 20 6.52 10.73 0.39
CA GLU A 20 6.82 12.11 0.81
C GLU A 20 8.26 12.21 1.33
N HIS A 21 8.70 11.25 2.16
CA HIS A 21 10.09 11.19 2.61
C HIS A 21 11.08 10.89 1.48
N ALA A 22 10.72 10.04 0.52
CA ALA A 22 11.59 9.74 -0.61
C ALA A 22 11.87 10.99 -1.46
N VAL A 23 10.82 11.77 -1.76
CA VAL A 23 10.94 13.04 -2.49
C VAL A 23 11.79 14.04 -1.70
N TYR A 24 11.53 14.19 -0.40
CA TYR A 24 12.33 15.06 0.47
C TYR A 24 13.83 14.69 0.43
N PHE A 25 14.18 13.40 0.51
CA PHE A 25 15.59 13.00 0.44
C PHE A 25 16.20 13.20 -0.94
N LEU A 26 15.41 13.08 -2.01
CA LEU A 26 15.87 13.36 -3.36
C LEU A 26 16.21 14.85 -3.54
N GLU A 27 15.38 15.75 -3.00
CA GLU A 27 15.63 17.20 -3.01
C GLU A 27 16.91 17.59 -2.26
N LEU A 28 17.29 16.81 -1.25
CA LEU A 28 18.55 16.99 -0.51
C LEU A 28 19.78 16.35 -1.19
N GLY A 29 19.60 15.69 -2.34
CA GLY A 29 20.67 14.90 -3.00
C GLY A 29 21.06 13.63 -2.24
N ALA A 30 20.22 13.16 -1.33
CA ALA A 30 20.44 11.95 -0.54
C ALA A 30 19.88 10.71 -1.24
N ASP A 31 20.39 10.40 -2.43
CA ASP A 31 19.84 9.41 -3.37
C ASP A 31 19.62 8.02 -2.75
N THR A 32 20.57 7.53 -1.94
CA THR A 32 20.46 6.21 -1.29
C THR A 32 19.28 6.16 -0.31
N LYS A 33 19.03 7.26 0.42
CA LYS A 33 17.88 7.36 1.33
C LYS A 33 16.58 7.45 0.51
N ALA A 34 16.56 8.30 -0.51
CA ALA A 34 15.40 8.41 -1.41
C ALA A 34 15.01 7.05 -1.99
N ALA A 35 15.99 6.30 -2.53
CA ALA A 35 15.79 4.96 -3.08
C ALA A 35 15.20 3.98 -2.04
N THR A 36 15.69 4.02 -0.80
CA THR A 36 15.18 3.17 0.29
C THR A 36 13.70 3.45 0.56
N TYR A 37 13.33 4.73 0.64
CA TYR A 37 11.94 5.12 0.89
C TYR A 37 11.02 4.84 -0.31
N PHE A 38 11.49 5.04 -1.55
CA PHE A 38 10.75 4.64 -2.75
C PHE A 38 10.50 3.13 -2.78
N GLN A 39 11.51 2.32 -2.45
CA GLN A 39 11.35 0.87 -2.38
C GLN A 39 10.34 0.45 -1.32
N PHE A 40 10.39 1.08 -0.13
CA PHE A 40 9.44 0.81 0.94
C PHE A 40 8.00 1.19 0.56
N ALA A 41 7.80 2.33 -0.11
CA ALA A 41 6.50 2.72 -0.65
C ALA A 41 5.98 1.70 -1.66
N ALA A 42 6.82 1.28 -2.61
CA ALA A 42 6.47 0.31 -3.64
C ALA A 42 6.02 -1.03 -3.04
N GLN A 43 6.73 -1.53 -2.02
CA GLN A 43 6.37 -2.76 -1.32
C GLN A 43 4.98 -2.68 -0.66
N ASN A 44 4.66 -1.55 -0.03
CA ASN A 44 3.35 -1.35 0.59
C ASN A 44 2.23 -1.29 -0.47
N PHE A 45 2.44 -0.59 -1.59
CA PHE A 45 1.46 -0.55 -2.68
C PHE A 45 1.26 -1.93 -3.33
N GLN A 46 2.32 -2.72 -3.50
CA GLN A 46 2.22 -4.10 -3.97
C GLN A 46 1.39 -4.97 -3.00
N GLY A 47 1.57 -4.79 -1.69
CA GLY A 47 0.75 -5.44 -0.66
C GLY A 47 -0.73 -5.10 -0.78
N ILE A 48 -1.05 -3.82 -1.00
CA ILE A 48 -2.42 -3.35 -1.23
C ILE A 48 -3.03 -3.98 -2.48
N ALA A 49 -2.31 -3.96 -3.60
CA ALA A 49 -2.77 -4.54 -4.85
C ALA A 49 -3.12 -6.02 -4.69
N LYS A 50 -2.26 -6.79 -4.01
CA LYS A 50 -2.52 -8.21 -3.69
C LYS A 50 -3.79 -8.39 -2.87
N MET A 51 -3.98 -7.59 -1.80
CA MET A 51 -5.18 -7.68 -0.96
C MET A 51 -6.47 -7.37 -1.74
N LEU A 52 -6.43 -6.39 -2.63
CA LEU A 52 -7.58 -6.02 -3.47
C LEU A 52 -7.95 -7.15 -4.45
N ILE A 53 -6.96 -7.75 -5.10
CA ILE A 53 -7.17 -8.92 -5.97
C ILE A 53 -7.78 -10.08 -5.17
N GLU A 54 -7.24 -10.39 -3.98
CA GLU A 54 -7.78 -11.46 -3.13
C GLU A 54 -9.22 -11.17 -2.65
N GLN A 55 -9.57 -9.91 -2.39
CA GLN A 55 -10.93 -9.51 -2.04
C GLN A 55 -11.89 -9.72 -3.22
N GLU A 56 -11.50 -9.30 -4.42
CA GLU A 56 -12.31 -9.48 -5.63
C GLU A 56 -12.52 -10.96 -5.97
N THR A 57 -11.45 -11.76 -5.95
CA THR A 57 -11.53 -13.21 -6.21
C THR A 57 -12.48 -13.89 -5.22
N ARG A 58 -12.40 -13.55 -3.92
CA ARG A 58 -13.34 -14.07 -2.92
C ARG A 58 -14.78 -13.67 -3.19
N ARG A 59 -15.03 -12.42 -3.58
CA ARG A 59 -16.37 -11.94 -3.92
C ARG A 59 -16.96 -12.71 -5.10
N SER A 60 -16.21 -12.83 -6.19
CA SER A 60 -16.64 -13.58 -7.39
C SER A 60 -16.97 -15.04 -7.09
N HIS A 61 -16.23 -15.70 -6.19
CA HIS A 61 -16.53 -17.07 -5.76
C HIS A 61 -17.82 -17.19 -4.93
N LEU A 62 -18.23 -16.14 -4.21
CA LEU A 62 -19.49 -16.13 -3.47
C LEU A 62 -20.66 -15.95 -4.43
N ASP A 63 -20.55 -14.99 -5.36
CA ASP A 63 -21.59 -14.71 -6.36
C ASP A 63 -21.89 -15.94 -7.24
N SER A 64 -20.87 -16.71 -7.64
CA SER A 64 -21.05 -17.94 -8.43
C SER A 64 -21.67 -19.12 -7.65
N ARG A 65 -21.81 -19.03 -6.32
CA ARG A 65 -22.46 -20.07 -5.49
C ARG A 65 -23.93 -19.77 -5.21
N GLU A 66 -24.38 -18.53 -5.47
CA GLU A 66 -25.75 -18.07 -5.25
C GLU A 66 -26.60 -18.03 -6.54
N GLY A 67 -25.99 -18.26 -7.71
CA GLY A 67 -26.67 -18.39 -9.01
C GLY A 67 -26.76 -19.84 -9.50
#